data_AF-Q1N143-F1
#
_entry.id   AF-Q1N143-F1
#
_cell.length_a   1.000
_cell.length_b   1.000
_cell.length_c   1.000
_cell.angle_alpha   90.00
_cell.angle_beta   90.00
_cell.angle_gamma   90.00
#
_symmetry.space_group_name_H-M   'P 1'
#
loop_
_entity.id
_entity.type
_entity.pdbx_description
1 polymer ?
#
loop_
_entity_poly.entity_id
_entity_poly.type
_entity_poly.pdbx_seq_one_letter_code
_entity_poly.pdbx_strand_id
1 'polypeptide(L)'
;MKLNKTLTTLIAGAAFGLSGQVMAVGTEAGTPISNTATLSYTVNSSTVNNSSDVAEFEVDRKIDLTLTDNSGASLSAAAGSTQRLTFSLSNQGNADTFFQLQSTATSPQFYLTSDNSPITDNVLSILKDDPAVSFYIDVAIPDNAADGSTASFEVAAKAVADAAGTALSIPTGDKNANLTGQIFIVYAESVADNGLTLAGGTDRDGGFARQSDVTVSAPELTGTKTVTVLNSTITDSNNETFTTNYAIPGATVEYKVVIENTGSEDAQGVSFIDDLSAKTEFDQSSIANITVLDNSDTALTVNTDYTVVNDGTTDGIVNISLPDITSGEQVTVSFEVTIQ
;
A
#
# COMPACT_ATOMS: atom_id res chain seq x y z
N MET A 1 60.10 13.67 -78.54
CA MET A 1 60.25 13.41 -77.10
C MET A 1 58.88 13.64 -76.46
N LYS A 2 58.37 12.63 -75.74
CA LYS A 2 56.95 12.46 -75.38
C LYS A 2 56.52 13.42 -74.27
N LEU A 3 55.34 14.03 -74.40
CA LEU A 3 54.62 14.64 -73.28
C LEU A 3 54.04 13.50 -72.41
N ASN A 4 54.49 13.40 -71.17
CA ASN A 4 53.88 12.56 -70.14
C ASN A 4 52.75 13.35 -69.45
N LYS A 5 51.53 12.83 -69.47
CA LYS A 5 50.44 13.22 -68.57
C LYS A 5 49.85 11.94 -68.00
N THR A 6 49.25 12.06 -66.80
CA THR A 6 48.34 11.07 -66.15
C THR A 6 49.13 9.94 -65.44
N LEU A 7 48.96 9.58 -64.16
CA LEU A 7 47.85 9.79 -63.22
C LEU A 7 48.24 9.33 -61.78
N THR A 8 47.47 9.82 -60.81
CA THR A 8 47.11 9.23 -59.50
C THR A 8 48.11 9.28 -58.35
N THR A 9 48.10 10.41 -57.66
CA THR A 9 48.39 10.52 -56.23
C THR A 9 47.46 9.59 -55.44
N LEU A 10 48.02 8.58 -54.78
CA LEU A 10 47.34 7.72 -53.81
C LEU A 10 47.07 8.53 -52.54
N ILE A 11 45.88 9.13 -52.44
CA ILE A 11 45.28 9.56 -51.17
C ILE A 11 44.15 8.57 -50.89
N ALA A 12 44.49 7.44 -50.27
CA ALA A 12 43.51 6.71 -49.47
C ALA A 12 43.62 7.30 -48.07
N GLY A 13 42.88 8.38 -47.85
CA GLY A 13 42.73 8.96 -46.52
C GLY A 13 42.11 7.91 -45.61
N ALA A 14 42.90 7.38 -44.68
CA ALA A 14 42.37 6.83 -43.45
C ALA A 14 41.71 8.01 -42.72
N ALA A 15 40.45 8.29 -43.05
CA ALA A 15 39.59 9.02 -42.15
C ALA A 15 39.34 8.10 -40.96
N PHE A 16 40.27 8.12 -40.01
CA PHE A 16 39.97 7.86 -38.62
C PHE A 16 38.96 8.94 -38.23
N GLY A 17 37.69 8.67 -38.50
CA GLY A 17 36.59 9.36 -37.89
C GLY A 17 36.82 9.23 -36.40
N LEU A 18 37.20 10.35 -35.78
CA LEU A 18 37.21 10.51 -34.35
C LEU A 18 35.84 10.03 -33.87
N SER A 19 35.79 8.83 -33.29
CA SER A 19 34.68 8.42 -32.45
C SER A 19 34.67 9.43 -31.32
N GLY A 20 33.88 10.48 -31.49
CA GLY A 20 33.35 11.22 -30.37
C GLY A 20 32.83 10.14 -29.43
N GLN A 21 33.30 10.17 -28.19
CA GLN A 21 32.74 9.37 -27.11
C GLN A 21 31.34 9.95 -26.87
N VAL A 22 30.43 9.73 -27.82
CA VAL A 22 29.00 9.88 -27.60
C VAL A 22 28.73 8.81 -26.56
N MET A 23 28.42 9.26 -25.34
CA MET A 23 27.81 8.42 -24.31
C MET A 23 26.74 7.62 -25.04
N ALA A 24 26.90 6.30 -25.12
CA ALA A 24 26.01 5.45 -25.90
C ALA A 24 24.63 5.43 -25.24
N VAL A 25 23.86 6.49 -25.43
CA VAL A 25 22.41 6.45 -25.43
C VAL A 25 22.07 5.36 -26.44
N GLY A 26 21.52 4.24 -25.97
CA GLY A 26 21.30 3.06 -26.80
C GLY A 26 20.51 3.39 -28.07
N THR A 27 20.67 2.58 -29.12
CA THR A 27 19.99 2.82 -30.40
C THR A 27 18.47 2.73 -30.24
N GLU A 28 17.76 3.74 -30.76
CA GLU A 28 16.31 3.84 -30.68
C GLU A 28 15.62 2.74 -31.48
N ALA A 29 14.48 2.24 -30.99
CA ALA A 29 13.69 1.26 -31.71
C ALA A 29 13.27 1.79 -33.10
N GLY A 30 13.26 0.93 -34.11
CA GLY A 30 12.97 1.30 -35.49
C GLY A 30 14.14 1.96 -36.23
N THR A 31 15.28 2.25 -35.57
CA THR A 31 16.46 2.76 -36.28
C THR A 31 16.98 1.70 -37.26
N PRO A 32 17.08 1.99 -38.58
CA PRO A 32 17.68 1.08 -39.53
C PRO A 32 19.20 1.04 -39.34
N ILE A 33 19.76 -0.16 -39.35
CA ILE A 33 21.20 -0.42 -39.33
C ILE A 33 21.56 -1.09 -40.64
N SER A 34 22.43 -0.44 -41.41
CA SER A 34 22.96 -0.95 -42.67
C SER A 34 24.46 -1.18 -42.60
N ASN A 35 24.96 -2.26 -43.19
CA ASN A 35 26.39 -2.54 -43.32
C ASN A 35 26.74 -2.94 -44.76
N THR A 36 27.91 -2.50 -45.24
CA THR A 36 28.44 -2.83 -46.57
C THR A 36 29.92 -3.18 -46.46
N ALA A 37 30.32 -4.35 -46.94
CA ALA A 37 31.72 -4.74 -46.97
C ALA A 37 32.43 -4.14 -48.20
N THR A 38 33.69 -3.75 -48.05
CA THR A 38 34.54 -3.32 -49.17
C THR A 38 35.67 -4.33 -49.37
N LEU A 39 35.81 -4.83 -50.60
CA LEU A 39 36.87 -5.73 -51.01
C LEU A 39 37.86 -4.95 -51.87
N SER A 40 39.13 -4.96 -51.47
CA SER A 40 40.21 -4.32 -52.24
C SER A 40 41.28 -5.35 -52.59
N TYR A 41 41.65 -5.43 -53.87
CA TYR A 41 42.70 -6.33 -54.35
C TYR A 41 43.46 -5.71 -55.53
N THR A 42 44.65 -6.23 -55.85
CA THR A 42 45.46 -5.73 -56.97
C THR A 42 45.53 -6.71 -58.13
N VAL A 43 45.47 -6.20 -59.36
CA VAL A 43 45.73 -6.95 -60.59
C VAL A 43 46.77 -6.20 -61.39
N ASN A 44 47.93 -6.82 -61.65
CA ASN A 44 49.07 -6.20 -62.36
C ASN A 44 49.40 -4.79 -61.83
N SER A 45 49.50 -4.64 -60.51
CA SER A 45 49.79 -3.39 -59.79
C SER A 45 48.68 -2.31 -59.82
N SER A 46 47.50 -2.59 -60.36
CA SER A 46 46.33 -1.70 -60.27
C SER A 46 45.39 -2.17 -59.15
N THR A 47 45.05 -1.28 -58.22
CA THR A 47 44.05 -1.57 -57.17
C THR A 47 42.64 -1.52 -57.76
N VAL A 48 41.86 -2.58 -57.48
CA VAL A 48 40.44 -2.69 -57.77
C VAL A 48 39.71 -2.72 -56.43
N ASN A 49 38.67 -1.89 -56.30
CA ASN A 49 37.78 -1.89 -55.15
C ASN A 49 36.39 -2.33 -55.61
N ASN A 50 35.81 -3.28 -54.89
CA ASN A 50 34.42 -3.69 -55.03
C ASN A 50 33.72 -3.53 -53.68
N SER A 51 32.40 -3.37 -53.72
CA SER A 51 31.56 -3.42 -52.51
C SER A 51 30.66 -4.64 -52.58
N SER A 52 30.30 -5.19 -51.43
CA SER A 52 29.22 -6.17 -51.33
C SER A 52 27.85 -5.51 -51.51
N ASP A 53 26.80 -6.33 -51.50
CA ASP A 53 25.44 -5.85 -51.23
C ASP A 53 25.34 -5.22 -49.83
N VAL A 54 24.28 -4.42 -49.62
CA VAL A 54 23.95 -3.83 -48.31
C VAL A 54 23.15 -4.83 -47.49
N ALA A 55 23.61 -5.16 -46.29
CA ALA A 55 22.82 -5.86 -45.29
C ALA A 55 22.11 -4.83 -44.40
N GLU A 56 20.80 -4.97 -44.19
CA GLU A 56 19.98 -4.02 -43.44
C GLU A 56 19.04 -4.74 -42.44
N PHE A 57 18.84 -4.13 -41.27
CA PHE A 57 17.82 -4.52 -40.30
C PHE A 57 17.41 -3.34 -39.41
N GLU A 58 16.23 -3.40 -38.78
CA GLU A 58 15.75 -2.39 -37.83
C GLU A 58 15.91 -2.86 -36.38
N VAL A 59 16.26 -1.92 -35.50
CA VAL A 59 16.39 -2.17 -34.05
C VAL A 59 15.03 -2.46 -33.42
N ASP A 60 14.94 -3.55 -32.66
CA ASP A 60 13.71 -3.94 -31.95
C ASP A 60 13.43 -3.06 -30.73
N ARG A 61 12.18 -3.10 -30.24
CA ARG A 61 11.75 -2.34 -29.07
C ARG A 61 12.03 -3.13 -27.80
N LYS A 62 12.87 -2.56 -26.94
CA LYS A 62 13.08 -2.98 -25.56
C LYS A 62 12.11 -2.21 -24.66
N ILE A 63 11.28 -2.94 -23.92
CA ILE A 63 10.48 -2.41 -22.82
C ILE A 63 11.24 -2.70 -21.54
N ASP A 64 11.56 -1.65 -20.80
CA ASP A 64 12.26 -1.74 -19.52
C ASP A 64 11.81 -0.57 -18.66
N LEU A 65 11.43 -0.84 -17.42
CA LEU A 65 10.88 0.15 -16.53
C LEU A 65 11.44 -0.04 -15.12
N THR A 66 11.50 1.05 -14.36
CA THR A 66 11.76 0.99 -12.92
C THR A 66 10.60 1.65 -12.19
N LEU A 67 9.89 0.87 -11.38
CA LEU A 67 8.90 1.34 -10.44
C LEU A 67 9.48 1.31 -9.03
N THR A 68 9.51 2.46 -8.37
CA THR A 68 10.02 2.62 -7.01
C THR A 68 8.90 3.13 -6.11
N ASP A 69 8.72 2.47 -4.97
CA ASP A 69 7.89 2.96 -3.87
C ASP A 69 8.70 3.98 -3.06
N ASN A 70 8.19 5.21 -2.98
CA ASN A 70 8.76 6.34 -2.27
C ASN A 70 7.88 6.78 -1.08
N SER A 71 6.92 5.95 -0.66
CA SER A 71 5.96 6.27 0.40
C SER A 71 6.63 6.37 1.78
N GLY A 72 7.79 5.73 1.96
CA GLY A 72 8.54 5.70 3.22
C GLY A 72 8.57 4.31 3.83
N ALA A 73 9.55 4.05 4.70
CA ALA A 73 9.79 2.72 5.27
C ALA A 73 8.86 2.37 6.46
N SER A 74 8.10 3.33 6.97
CA SER A 74 7.21 3.14 8.12
C SER A 74 5.94 3.93 7.88
N LEU A 75 4.97 3.28 7.24
CA LEU A 75 3.63 3.82 7.02
C LEU A 75 2.72 3.39 8.16
N SER A 76 2.04 4.37 8.76
CA SER A 76 1.01 4.14 9.75
C SER A 76 -0.17 5.06 9.47
N ALA A 77 -1.37 4.54 9.60
CA ALA A 77 -2.59 5.31 9.39
C ALA A 77 -3.73 4.80 10.25
N ALA A 78 -4.57 5.71 10.72
CA ALA A 78 -5.72 5.36 11.54
C ALA A 78 -6.74 4.52 10.74
N ALA A 79 -7.42 3.60 11.38
CA ALA A 79 -8.57 2.91 10.79
C ALA A 79 -9.60 3.92 10.27
N GLY A 80 -10.14 3.67 9.08
CA GLY A 80 -11.06 4.57 8.39
C GLY A 80 -10.46 5.86 7.82
N SER A 81 -9.17 6.08 8.00
CA SER A 81 -8.47 7.21 7.38
C SER A 81 -8.03 6.92 5.95
N THR A 82 -7.46 7.93 5.29
CA THR A 82 -6.85 7.80 3.96
C THR A 82 -5.34 7.92 4.09
N GLN A 83 -4.61 6.97 3.51
CA GLN A 83 -3.15 6.97 3.43
C GLN A 83 -2.71 7.31 2.01
N ARG A 84 -1.73 8.20 1.87
CA ARG A 84 -1.09 8.48 0.58
C ARG A 84 0.09 7.56 0.33
N LEU A 85 0.12 6.92 -0.83
CA LEU A 85 1.25 6.14 -1.32
C LEU A 85 1.89 6.87 -2.51
N THR A 86 3.20 7.08 -2.49
CA THR A 86 3.93 7.86 -3.49
C THR A 86 4.94 6.99 -4.21
N PHE A 87 5.03 7.11 -5.53
CA PHE A 87 5.87 6.28 -6.39
C PHE A 87 6.63 7.13 -7.41
N SER A 88 7.68 6.55 -7.98
CA SER A 88 8.33 7.08 -9.18
C SER A 88 8.48 5.99 -10.23
N LEU A 89 8.20 6.33 -11.49
CA LEU A 89 8.31 5.44 -12.64
C LEU A 89 9.28 6.02 -13.67
N SER A 90 10.24 5.22 -14.13
CA SER A 90 11.15 5.59 -15.23
C SER A 90 11.08 4.61 -16.39
N ASN A 91 11.32 5.12 -17.61
CA ASN A 91 11.45 4.34 -18.83
C ASN A 91 12.95 4.10 -19.13
N GLN A 92 13.40 2.85 -18.94
CA GLN A 92 14.77 2.40 -19.24
C GLN A 92 14.86 1.68 -20.60
N GLY A 93 13.76 1.71 -21.36
CA GLY A 93 13.63 1.13 -22.69
C GLY A 93 14.39 1.94 -23.74
N ASN A 94 14.26 1.54 -25.01
CA ASN A 94 14.88 2.23 -26.13
C ASN A 94 13.89 3.01 -27.02
N ALA A 95 12.68 3.26 -26.53
CA ALA A 95 11.66 4.06 -27.20
C ALA A 95 10.68 4.66 -26.16
N ASP A 96 9.99 5.72 -26.56
CA ASP A 96 8.87 6.28 -25.79
C ASP A 96 7.82 5.21 -25.50
N THR A 97 7.30 5.20 -24.28
CA THR A 97 6.38 4.15 -23.83
C THR A 97 5.26 4.72 -22.98
N PHE A 98 4.05 4.21 -23.22
CA PHE A 98 2.92 4.41 -22.35
C PHE A 98 2.90 3.32 -21.28
N PHE A 99 2.64 3.69 -20.04
CA PHE A 99 2.51 2.77 -18.91
C PHE A 99 1.14 2.97 -18.25
N GLN A 100 0.33 1.91 -18.25
CA GLN A 100 -0.91 1.84 -17.49
C GLN A 100 -0.58 1.58 -16.02
N LEU A 101 -1.07 2.46 -15.15
CA LEU A 101 -1.01 2.29 -13.70
C LEU A 101 -2.22 1.50 -13.21
N GLN A 102 -1.98 0.59 -12.26
CA GLN A 102 -2.99 -0.26 -11.64
C GLN A 102 -2.76 -0.32 -10.13
N SER A 103 -3.83 -0.53 -9.36
CA SER A 103 -3.73 -0.78 -7.93
C SER A 103 -4.80 -1.76 -7.45
N THR A 104 -4.53 -2.48 -6.36
CA THR A 104 -5.52 -3.29 -5.64
C THR A 104 -6.47 -2.45 -4.78
N ALA A 105 -6.23 -1.14 -4.65
CA ALA A 105 -7.16 -0.22 -4.00
C ALA A 105 -8.53 -0.19 -4.71
N THR A 106 -9.58 0.09 -3.95
CA THR A 106 -10.94 0.18 -4.52
C THR A 106 -11.08 1.47 -5.33
N SER A 107 -11.48 1.36 -6.61
CA SER A 107 -11.66 2.50 -7.54
C SER A 107 -10.42 3.42 -7.62
N PRO A 108 -9.26 2.89 -8.06
CA PRO A 108 -8.00 3.61 -7.96
C PRO A 108 -7.94 4.81 -8.93
N GLN A 109 -7.47 5.95 -8.43
CA GLN A 109 -7.13 7.12 -9.23
C GLN A 109 -5.75 7.61 -8.83
N PHE A 110 -4.88 7.79 -9.83
CA PHE A 110 -3.53 8.30 -9.61
C PHE A 110 -3.43 9.79 -9.94
N TYR A 111 -2.48 10.46 -9.30
CA TYR A 111 -2.23 11.89 -9.43
C TYR A 111 -0.74 12.17 -9.59
N LEU A 112 -0.40 13.18 -10.40
CA LEU A 112 0.97 13.67 -10.49
C LEU A 112 1.36 14.40 -9.20
N THR A 113 2.58 14.18 -8.69
CA THR A 113 3.06 14.91 -7.49
C THR A 113 3.40 16.37 -7.79
N SER A 114 3.64 16.72 -9.06
CA SER A 114 4.07 18.07 -9.45
C SER A 114 2.98 19.12 -9.25
N ASP A 115 1.72 18.75 -9.44
CA ASP A 115 0.59 19.67 -9.48
C ASP A 115 -0.73 19.09 -8.95
N ASN A 116 -0.72 17.87 -8.39
CA ASN A 116 -1.91 17.12 -7.96
C ASN A 116 -2.96 16.92 -9.08
N SER A 117 -2.57 16.99 -10.35
CA SER A 117 -3.50 16.70 -11.44
C SER A 117 -3.78 15.20 -11.54
N PRO A 118 -5.03 14.79 -11.82
CA PRO A 118 -5.35 13.39 -12.04
C PRO A 118 -4.69 12.90 -13.33
N ILE A 119 -4.10 11.70 -13.28
CA ILE A 119 -3.58 11.02 -14.46
C ILE A 119 -4.78 10.48 -15.25
N THR A 120 -4.95 10.98 -16.47
CA THR A 120 -6.06 10.57 -17.34
C THR A 120 -5.93 9.10 -17.70
N ASP A 121 -7.04 8.35 -17.55
CA ASP A 121 -7.12 6.90 -17.75
C ASP A 121 -6.08 6.09 -16.97
N ASN A 122 -5.44 6.71 -15.96
CA ASN A 122 -4.29 6.16 -15.24
C ASN A 122 -3.13 5.72 -16.17
N VAL A 123 -2.96 6.35 -17.34
CA VAL A 123 -1.86 6.07 -18.27
C VAL A 123 -0.83 7.22 -18.28
N LEU A 124 0.43 6.87 -18.07
CA LEU A 124 1.56 7.81 -18.20
C LEU A 124 2.29 7.60 -19.53
N SER A 125 2.56 8.68 -20.25
CA SER A 125 3.53 8.67 -21.36
C SER A 125 4.88 9.09 -20.81
N ILE A 126 5.88 8.21 -20.89
CA ILE A 126 7.24 8.52 -20.43
C ILE A 126 8.17 8.39 -21.63
N LEU A 127 8.74 9.51 -22.04
CA LEU A 127 9.68 9.53 -23.16
C LEU A 127 10.95 8.77 -22.79
N LYS A 128 11.64 8.28 -23.81
CA LYS A 128 12.97 7.71 -23.62
C LYS A 128 13.92 8.81 -23.10
N ASP A 129 14.79 8.43 -22.19
CA ASP A 129 15.82 9.30 -21.58
C ASP A 129 15.26 10.47 -20.74
N ASP A 130 13.94 10.58 -20.57
CA ASP A 130 13.31 11.52 -19.65
C ASP A 130 13.55 11.10 -18.18
N PRO A 131 13.57 12.07 -17.25
CA PRO A 131 13.62 11.77 -15.84
C PRO A 131 12.39 10.97 -15.39
N ALA A 132 12.53 10.25 -14.27
CA ALA A 132 11.41 9.53 -13.68
C ALA A 132 10.23 10.46 -13.35
N VAL A 133 9.01 9.98 -13.61
CA VAL A 133 7.76 10.67 -13.26
C VAL A 133 7.34 10.24 -11.86
N SER A 134 7.11 11.21 -10.98
CA SER A 134 6.58 10.98 -9.64
C SER A 134 5.06 11.14 -9.58
N PHE A 135 4.39 10.19 -8.95
CA PHE A 135 2.94 10.15 -8.83
C PHE A 135 2.51 9.56 -7.47
N TYR A 136 1.24 9.71 -7.11
CA TYR A 136 0.70 9.13 -5.89
C TYR A 136 -0.72 8.58 -6.08
N ILE A 137 -1.14 7.74 -5.15
CA ILE A 137 -2.52 7.29 -4.96
C ILE A 137 -2.89 7.46 -3.48
N ASP A 138 -4.12 7.88 -3.24
CA ASP A 138 -4.72 7.91 -1.90
C ASP A 138 -5.54 6.63 -1.71
N VAL A 139 -5.23 5.85 -0.68
CA VAL A 139 -5.86 4.56 -0.38
C VAL A 139 -6.62 4.64 0.95
N ALA A 140 -7.81 4.04 1.00
CA ALA A 140 -8.61 4.01 2.22
C ALA A 140 -8.17 2.84 3.12
N ILE A 141 -7.95 3.13 4.40
CA ILE A 141 -7.74 2.11 5.44
C ILE A 141 -9.12 1.64 5.90
N PRO A 142 -9.39 0.32 5.99
CA PRO A 142 -10.70 -0.16 6.43
C PRO A 142 -11.09 0.37 7.82
N ASP A 143 -12.36 0.77 7.98
CA ASP A 143 -12.90 1.30 9.25
C ASP A 143 -12.81 0.30 10.41
N ASN A 144 -12.87 -1.00 10.10
CA ASN A 144 -12.89 -2.09 11.07
C ASN A 144 -11.55 -2.82 11.16
N ALA A 145 -10.47 -2.24 10.63
CA ALA A 145 -9.15 -2.83 10.76
C ALA A 145 -8.70 -2.80 12.23
N ALA A 146 -8.14 -3.91 12.71
CA ALA A 146 -7.64 -4.03 14.07
C ALA A 146 -6.35 -3.22 14.26
N ASP A 147 -6.12 -2.77 15.49
CA ASP A 147 -4.88 -2.09 15.84
C ASP A 147 -3.66 -2.98 15.56
N GLY A 148 -2.59 -2.39 15.03
CA GLY A 148 -1.35 -3.09 14.67
C GLY A 148 -1.47 -4.06 13.48
N SER A 149 -2.65 -4.23 12.89
CA SER A 149 -2.82 -5.04 11.67
C SER A 149 -2.19 -4.37 10.45
N THR A 150 -1.96 -5.12 9.38
CA THR A 150 -1.38 -4.60 8.14
C THR A 150 -2.43 -4.47 7.06
N ALA A 151 -2.57 -3.26 6.50
CA ALA A 151 -3.29 -3.01 5.26
C ALA A 151 -2.28 -2.95 4.11
N SER A 152 -2.31 -3.95 3.23
CA SER A 152 -1.39 -4.08 2.10
C SER A 152 -2.03 -3.62 0.80
N PHE A 153 -1.32 -2.78 0.04
CA PHE A 153 -1.76 -2.29 -1.25
C PHE A 153 -0.69 -2.57 -2.29
N GLU A 154 -1.10 -2.99 -3.48
CA GLU A 154 -0.20 -3.13 -4.60
C GLU A 154 -0.42 -2.00 -5.60
N VAL A 155 0.66 -1.55 -6.21
CA VAL A 155 0.68 -0.64 -7.35
C VAL A 155 1.55 -1.25 -8.43
N ALA A 156 1.05 -1.26 -9.66
CA ALA A 156 1.78 -1.75 -10.82
C ALA A 156 1.80 -0.71 -11.94
N ALA A 157 2.84 -0.78 -12.76
CA ALA A 157 2.94 -0.08 -14.02
C ALA A 157 3.17 -1.11 -15.12
N LYS A 158 2.37 -1.09 -16.19
CA LYS A 158 2.46 -2.03 -17.31
C LYS A 158 2.51 -1.31 -18.65
N ALA A 159 3.45 -1.70 -19.50
CA ALA A 159 3.58 -1.11 -20.82
C ALA A 159 2.34 -1.38 -21.71
N VAL A 160 1.86 -0.33 -22.37
CA VAL A 160 0.69 -0.33 -23.25
C VAL A 160 1.02 0.37 -24.58
N ALA A 161 0.20 0.14 -25.59
CA ALA A 161 0.41 0.61 -26.95
C ALA A 161 0.08 2.11 -27.12
N ASP A 162 -0.85 2.63 -26.33
CA ASP A 162 -1.37 4.00 -26.47
C ASP A 162 -1.85 4.58 -25.13
N ALA A 163 -2.28 5.85 -25.19
CA ALA A 163 -2.82 6.59 -24.05
C ALA A 163 -4.18 6.05 -23.54
N ALA A 164 -4.84 5.16 -24.29
CA ALA A 164 -6.10 4.54 -23.90
C ALA A 164 -5.89 3.20 -23.16
N GLY A 165 -4.63 2.79 -22.93
CA GLY A 165 -4.32 1.55 -22.22
C GLY A 165 -4.42 0.30 -23.09
N THR A 166 -4.42 0.44 -24.42
CA THR A 166 -4.50 -0.73 -25.33
C THR A 166 -3.31 -1.66 -25.12
N ALA A 167 -3.56 -2.96 -24.98
CA ALA A 167 -2.48 -3.94 -24.79
C ALA A 167 -1.46 -3.91 -25.94
N LEU A 168 -0.18 -4.10 -25.61
CA LEU A 168 0.87 -4.24 -26.62
C LEU A 168 0.63 -5.49 -27.48
N SER A 169 0.61 -5.31 -28.80
CA SER A 169 0.60 -6.43 -29.74
C SER A 169 2.03 -6.90 -29.97
N ILE A 170 2.35 -8.09 -29.48
CA ILE A 170 3.69 -8.69 -29.60
C ILE A 170 3.77 -9.44 -30.95
N PRO A 171 4.63 -9.01 -31.89
CA PRO A 171 4.83 -9.77 -33.12
C PRO A 171 5.41 -11.15 -32.83
N THR A 172 4.80 -12.18 -33.43
CA THR A 172 5.33 -13.55 -33.40
C THR A 172 6.05 -13.85 -34.70
N GLY A 173 7.26 -14.42 -34.64
CA GLY A 173 8.01 -14.79 -35.84
C GLY A 173 9.51 -14.84 -35.61
N ASP A 174 10.25 -15.19 -36.66
CA ASP A 174 11.72 -15.12 -36.67
C ASP A 174 12.14 -13.73 -37.14
N LYS A 175 12.92 -13.01 -36.31
CA LYS A 175 13.49 -11.71 -36.68
C LYS A 175 14.37 -11.82 -37.93
N ASN A 176 15.04 -12.95 -38.14
CA ASN A 176 15.87 -13.15 -39.34
C ASN A 176 15.05 -13.21 -40.64
N ALA A 177 13.75 -13.50 -40.54
CA ALA A 177 12.83 -13.46 -41.67
C ALA A 177 12.18 -12.07 -41.86
N ASN A 178 12.25 -11.19 -40.86
CA ASN A 178 11.59 -9.88 -40.83
C ASN A 178 12.58 -8.80 -40.35
N LEU A 179 13.72 -8.71 -41.02
CA LEU A 179 14.79 -7.77 -40.64
C LEU A 179 14.35 -6.32 -40.78
N THR A 180 13.44 -6.00 -41.71
CA THR A 180 12.92 -4.65 -41.96
C THR A 180 11.39 -4.64 -42.01
N GLY A 181 10.77 -3.55 -41.55
CA GLY A 181 9.31 -3.33 -41.60
C GLY A 181 8.52 -3.99 -40.46
N GLN A 182 9.17 -4.67 -39.52
CA GLN A 182 8.57 -5.22 -38.31
C GLN A 182 9.49 -5.05 -37.10
N ILE A 183 8.97 -4.38 -36.08
CA ILE A 183 9.66 -4.13 -34.80
C ILE A 183 9.16 -5.13 -33.77
N PHE A 184 10.03 -6.03 -33.31
CA PHE A 184 9.69 -6.96 -32.24
C PHE A 184 9.75 -6.26 -30.89
N ILE A 185 9.02 -6.81 -29.91
CA ILE A 185 9.00 -6.31 -28.54
C ILE A 185 9.75 -7.31 -27.66
N VAL A 186 10.73 -6.80 -26.91
CA VAL A 186 11.50 -7.55 -25.93
C VAL A 186 11.28 -6.94 -24.57
N TYR A 187 10.79 -7.77 -23.66
CA TYR A 187 10.52 -7.44 -22.28
C TYR A 187 11.78 -7.64 -21.42
N ALA A 188 12.30 -6.55 -20.84
CA ALA A 188 13.53 -6.55 -20.07
C ALA A 188 13.31 -6.57 -18.55
N GLU A 189 12.07 -6.45 -18.08
CA GLU A 189 11.71 -6.43 -16.67
C GLU A 189 12.22 -7.65 -15.90
N SER A 190 12.39 -7.46 -14.59
CA SER A 190 12.78 -8.51 -13.67
C SER A 190 11.56 -9.31 -13.22
N VAL A 191 11.73 -10.61 -12.99
CA VAL A 191 10.72 -11.51 -12.41
C VAL A 191 10.71 -11.44 -10.86
N ALA A 192 10.98 -10.26 -10.31
CA ALA A 192 11.14 -10.07 -8.86
C ALA A 192 9.81 -9.80 -8.13
N ASP A 193 8.72 -9.62 -8.87
CA ASP A 193 7.39 -9.31 -8.36
C ASP A 193 6.41 -10.48 -8.49
N ASN A 194 6.86 -11.67 -8.91
CA ASN A 194 6.03 -12.87 -9.15
C ASN A 194 5.09 -13.31 -8.01
N GLY A 195 5.31 -12.81 -6.78
CA GLY A 195 4.47 -13.08 -5.61
C GLY A 195 3.31 -12.09 -5.41
N LEU A 196 3.24 -11.03 -6.22
CA LEU A 196 2.24 -9.97 -6.13
C LEU A 196 1.05 -10.25 -7.05
N THR A 197 -0.13 -9.81 -6.63
CA THR A 197 -1.42 -9.96 -7.32
C THR A 197 -1.43 -9.29 -8.70
N LEU A 198 -0.82 -8.12 -8.82
CA LEU A 198 -0.77 -7.33 -10.05
C LEU A 198 0.42 -7.67 -10.97
N ALA A 199 1.28 -8.61 -10.58
CA ALA A 199 2.42 -9.01 -11.39
C ALA A 199 2.02 -9.92 -12.57
N GLY A 200 2.91 -10.04 -13.56
CA GLY A 200 2.79 -10.98 -14.69
C GLY A 200 2.99 -12.47 -14.32
N GLY A 201 3.05 -12.79 -13.02
CA GLY A 201 3.45 -14.12 -12.56
C GLY A 201 4.89 -14.43 -12.94
N THR A 202 5.18 -15.61 -13.51
CA THR A 202 6.53 -15.93 -14.01
C THR A 202 6.82 -15.40 -15.40
N ASP A 203 5.79 -14.90 -16.09
CA ASP A 203 5.89 -14.45 -17.46
C ASP A 203 6.22 -12.97 -17.50
N ARG A 204 7.11 -12.64 -18.42
CA ARG A 204 7.45 -11.26 -18.75
C ARG A 204 6.30 -10.64 -19.54
N ASP A 205 5.72 -9.56 -19.04
CA ASP A 205 4.57 -8.88 -19.62
C ASP A 205 4.77 -7.37 -19.82
N GLY A 206 6.01 -6.88 -19.64
CA GLY A 206 6.34 -5.46 -19.70
C GLY A 206 5.77 -4.65 -18.53
N GLY A 207 5.37 -5.32 -17.45
CA GLY A 207 4.88 -4.72 -16.22
C GLY A 207 5.78 -4.98 -15.02
N PHE A 208 5.55 -4.22 -13.96
CA PHE A 208 6.19 -4.43 -12.67
C PHE A 208 5.32 -3.92 -11.53
N ALA A 209 5.20 -4.71 -10.47
CA ALA A 209 4.41 -4.40 -9.29
C ALA A 209 5.26 -4.09 -8.05
N ARG A 210 4.68 -3.32 -7.13
CA ARG A 210 5.18 -3.02 -5.79
C ARG A 210 4.07 -3.17 -4.78
N GLN A 211 4.42 -3.67 -3.60
CA GLN A 211 3.54 -3.70 -2.45
C GLN A 211 4.00 -2.65 -1.44
N SER A 212 3.04 -1.88 -0.93
CA SER A 212 3.19 -0.96 0.18
C SER A 212 2.33 -1.48 1.33
N ASP A 213 2.95 -1.64 2.50
CA ASP A 213 2.29 -2.10 3.72
C ASP A 213 2.09 -0.91 4.67
N VAL A 214 0.86 -0.74 5.15
CA VAL A 214 0.47 0.29 6.11
C VAL A 214 0.09 -0.39 7.42
N THR A 215 0.77 -0.05 8.51
CA THR A 215 0.35 -0.47 9.84
C THR A 215 -0.87 0.34 10.25
N VAL A 216 -1.92 -0.34 10.70
CA VAL A 216 -3.14 0.32 11.14
C VAL A 216 -3.00 0.76 12.59
N SER A 217 -3.38 2.00 12.87
CA SER A 217 -3.60 2.50 14.23
C SER A 217 -5.10 2.57 14.53
N ALA A 218 -5.54 2.01 15.64
CA ALA A 218 -6.96 1.99 16.03
C ALA A 218 -7.09 1.88 17.56
N PRO A 219 -8.24 2.31 18.13
CA PRO A 219 -8.55 1.97 19.52
C PRO A 219 -8.83 0.48 19.65
N GLU A 220 -8.40 -0.12 20.76
CA GLU A 220 -8.71 -1.51 21.10
C GLU A 220 -9.03 -1.59 22.59
N LEU A 221 -10.29 -1.90 22.93
CA LEU A 221 -10.74 -1.96 24.32
C LEU A 221 -10.78 -3.39 24.84
N THR A 222 -10.21 -3.60 26.01
CA THR A 222 -10.35 -4.84 26.78
C THR A 222 -11.06 -4.56 28.11
N GLY A 223 -11.76 -5.55 28.65
CA GLY A 223 -12.55 -5.39 29.87
C GLY A 223 -12.30 -6.54 30.86
N THR A 224 -11.94 -6.21 32.09
CA THR A 224 -11.80 -7.16 33.20
C THR A 224 -12.87 -6.91 34.25
N LYS A 225 -13.80 -7.85 34.41
CA LYS A 225 -14.89 -7.80 35.40
C LYS A 225 -14.55 -8.61 36.64
N THR A 226 -14.69 -7.98 37.81
CA THR A 226 -14.50 -8.59 39.14
C THR A 226 -15.74 -8.34 40.01
N VAL A 227 -15.86 -9.11 41.09
CA VAL A 227 -16.95 -8.99 42.06
C VAL A 227 -16.42 -9.09 43.48
N THR A 228 -16.95 -8.26 44.36
CA THR A 228 -16.67 -8.28 45.80
C THR A 228 -17.98 -8.36 46.57
N VAL A 229 -18.07 -9.26 47.55
CA VAL A 229 -19.18 -9.24 48.51
C VAL A 229 -18.89 -8.16 49.55
N LEU A 230 -19.67 -7.08 49.54
CA LEU A 230 -19.46 -5.95 50.45
C LEU A 230 -19.94 -6.28 51.85
N ASN A 231 -21.19 -6.74 51.96
CA ASN A 231 -21.78 -7.11 53.23
C ASN A 231 -22.93 -8.10 53.04
N SER A 232 -23.19 -8.89 54.06
CA SER A 232 -24.40 -9.68 54.26
C SER A 232 -24.76 -9.74 55.73
N THR A 233 -26.05 -9.73 56.03
CA THR A 233 -26.56 -9.78 57.40
C THR A 233 -27.19 -11.14 57.68
N ILE A 234 -26.73 -11.81 58.72
CA ILE A 234 -27.32 -13.06 59.21
C ILE A 234 -27.92 -12.79 60.59
N THR A 235 -29.20 -13.12 60.78
CA THR A 235 -29.83 -13.11 62.10
C THR A 235 -29.98 -14.54 62.60
N ASP A 236 -29.45 -14.83 63.78
CA ASP A 236 -29.54 -16.16 64.39
C ASP A 236 -30.87 -16.40 65.13
N SER A 237 -31.03 -17.59 65.70
CA SER A 237 -32.23 -17.95 66.48
C SER A 237 -32.38 -17.19 67.80
N ASN A 238 -31.34 -16.49 68.26
CA ASN A 238 -31.37 -15.65 69.45
C ASN A 238 -31.66 -14.17 69.10
N ASN A 239 -31.94 -13.88 67.83
CA ASN A 239 -32.16 -12.54 67.29
C ASN A 239 -30.90 -11.64 67.36
N GLU A 240 -29.71 -12.26 67.30
CA GLU A 240 -28.43 -11.57 67.15
C GLU A 240 -28.09 -11.42 65.67
N THR A 241 -27.61 -10.24 65.26
CA THR A 241 -27.29 -9.93 63.85
C THR A 241 -25.78 -9.87 63.66
N PHE A 242 -25.29 -10.58 62.65
CA PHE A 242 -23.89 -10.64 62.26
C PHE A 242 -23.72 -10.06 60.86
N THR A 243 -22.79 -9.11 60.70
CA THR A 243 -22.34 -8.65 59.39
C THR A 243 -21.18 -9.51 58.93
N THR A 244 -21.31 -10.10 57.75
CA THR A 244 -20.30 -10.96 57.14
C THR A 244 -20.09 -10.56 55.68
N ASN A 245 -19.13 -11.20 54.98
CA ASN A 245 -18.93 -11.03 53.55
C ASN A 245 -19.23 -12.35 52.82
N TYR A 246 -20.28 -13.05 53.24
CA TYR A 246 -20.75 -14.26 52.56
C TYR A 246 -21.76 -13.90 51.46
N ALA A 247 -21.61 -14.52 50.28
CA ALA A 247 -22.54 -14.41 49.15
C ALA A 247 -23.80 -15.25 49.41
N ILE A 248 -24.72 -14.72 50.19
CA ILE A 248 -26.01 -15.33 50.56
C ILE A 248 -27.16 -14.41 50.13
N PRO A 249 -28.42 -14.89 50.05
CA PRO A 249 -29.57 -14.02 49.86
C PRO A 249 -29.59 -12.86 50.86
N GLY A 250 -29.84 -11.66 50.37
CA GLY A 250 -29.74 -10.39 51.09
C GLY A 250 -28.34 -9.75 51.11
N ALA A 251 -27.30 -10.41 50.57
CA ALA A 251 -25.97 -9.82 50.48
C ALA A 251 -25.89 -8.78 49.36
N THR A 252 -25.19 -7.67 49.61
CA THR A 252 -24.82 -6.69 48.58
C THR A 252 -23.46 -7.05 47.99
N VAL A 253 -23.40 -7.15 46.67
CA VAL A 253 -22.16 -7.33 45.92
C VAL A 253 -21.84 -6.08 45.11
N GLU A 254 -20.56 -5.74 45.00
CA GLU A 254 -20.06 -4.72 44.08
C GLU A 254 -19.44 -5.42 42.87
N TYR A 255 -19.89 -5.03 41.68
CA TYR A 255 -19.21 -5.34 40.43
C TYR A 255 -18.26 -4.20 40.08
N LYS A 256 -17.03 -4.54 39.68
CA LYS A 256 -16.03 -3.60 39.16
C LYS A 256 -15.55 -4.09 37.80
N VAL A 257 -15.67 -3.25 36.77
CA VAL A 257 -15.20 -3.51 35.41
C VAL A 257 -14.11 -2.50 35.08
N VAL A 258 -12.88 -2.97 34.92
CA VAL A 258 -11.76 -2.16 34.42
C VAL A 258 -11.75 -2.29 32.90
N ILE A 259 -11.87 -1.16 32.21
CA ILE A 259 -11.87 -1.07 30.74
C ILE A 259 -10.58 -0.36 30.34
N GLU A 260 -9.71 -1.05 29.64
CA GLU A 260 -8.39 -0.55 29.22
C GLU A 260 -8.36 -0.38 27.70
N ASN A 261 -7.84 0.75 27.22
CA ASN A 261 -7.54 0.93 25.80
C ASN A 261 -6.11 0.49 25.52
N THR A 262 -5.96 -0.72 24.98
CA THR A 262 -4.69 -1.31 24.58
C THR A 262 -4.26 -0.92 23.16
N GLY A 263 -5.13 -0.24 22.42
CA GLY A 263 -4.87 0.21 21.05
C GLY A 263 -4.01 1.47 20.99
N SER A 264 -3.57 1.83 19.79
CA SER A 264 -2.67 2.97 19.54
C SER A 264 -3.37 4.31 19.28
N GLU A 265 -4.70 4.33 19.25
CA GLU A 265 -5.53 5.54 19.11
C GLU A 265 -6.54 5.66 20.26
N ASP A 266 -7.06 6.87 20.48
CA ASP A 266 -8.06 7.14 21.52
C ASP A 266 -9.42 6.52 21.16
N ALA A 267 -10.05 5.85 22.13
CA ALA A 267 -11.37 5.27 21.97
C ALA A 267 -12.44 6.33 22.28
N GLN A 268 -13.23 6.70 21.28
CA GLN A 268 -14.29 7.71 21.41
C GLN A 268 -15.68 7.08 21.40
N GLY A 269 -16.64 7.73 22.07
CA GLY A 269 -18.05 7.31 22.06
C GLY A 269 -18.28 5.93 22.69
N VAL A 270 -17.52 5.61 23.74
CA VAL A 270 -17.53 4.30 24.40
C VAL A 270 -18.84 4.11 25.15
N SER A 271 -19.54 2.99 24.89
CA SER A 271 -20.75 2.58 25.60
C SER A 271 -20.48 1.31 26.41
N PHE A 272 -20.77 1.38 27.70
CA PHE A 272 -20.75 0.25 28.61
C PHE A 272 -22.18 -0.27 28.81
N ILE A 273 -22.38 -1.57 28.62
CA ILE A 273 -23.66 -2.25 28.86
C ILE A 273 -23.41 -3.51 29.68
N ASP A 274 -24.10 -3.63 30.82
CA ASP A 274 -24.14 -4.82 31.65
C ASP A 274 -25.59 -5.30 31.82
N ASP A 275 -25.89 -6.47 31.27
CA ASP A 275 -27.25 -7.04 31.25
C ASP A 275 -27.43 -8.09 32.35
N LEU A 276 -28.14 -7.70 33.40
CA LEU A 276 -28.58 -8.54 34.50
C LEU A 276 -30.06 -8.95 34.39
N SER A 277 -30.76 -8.59 33.31
CA SER A 277 -32.21 -8.78 33.15
C SER A 277 -32.64 -10.24 33.31
N ALA A 278 -31.82 -11.18 32.84
CA ALA A 278 -32.05 -12.61 32.95
C ALA A 278 -31.54 -13.24 34.26
N LYS A 279 -30.90 -12.47 35.15
CA LYS A 279 -30.29 -12.97 36.40
C LYS A 279 -31.29 -12.86 37.54
N THR A 280 -32.06 -13.92 37.75
CA THR A 280 -33.11 -13.98 38.77
C THR A 280 -32.56 -14.10 40.19
N GLU A 281 -31.27 -14.36 40.36
CA GLU A 281 -30.57 -14.39 41.65
C GLU A 281 -30.28 -13.00 42.22
N PHE A 282 -30.52 -11.93 41.44
CA PHE A 282 -30.34 -10.55 41.85
C PHE A 282 -31.68 -9.81 41.94
N ASP A 283 -31.82 -8.97 42.97
CA ASP A 283 -32.86 -7.96 43.02
C ASP A 283 -32.42 -6.76 42.16
N GLN A 284 -32.90 -6.71 40.91
CA GLN A 284 -32.55 -5.65 39.96
C GLN A 284 -32.95 -4.25 40.45
N SER A 285 -34.00 -4.14 41.27
CA SER A 285 -34.43 -2.86 41.83
C SER A 285 -33.45 -2.30 42.87
N SER A 286 -32.52 -3.14 43.32
CA SER A 286 -31.45 -2.77 44.27
C SER A 286 -30.16 -2.29 43.60
N ILE A 287 -30.10 -2.22 42.26
CA ILE A 287 -28.92 -1.69 41.56
C ILE A 287 -28.68 -0.24 42.00
N ALA A 288 -27.49 0.04 42.51
CA ALA A 288 -27.14 1.33 43.10
C ALA A 288 -25.63 1.62 43.01
N ASN A 289 -25.22 2.78 43.52
CA ASN A 289 -23.82 3.17 43.67
C ASN A 289 -23.00 3.05 42.37
N ILE A 290 -23.61 3.44 41.25
CA ILE A 290 -22.93 3.50 39.95
C ILE A 290 -21.84 4.58 40.02
N THR A 291 -20.58 4.19 39.83
CA THR A 291 -19.46 5.12 39.75
C THR A 291 -18.58 4.82 38.54
N VAL A 292 -17.92 5.86 38.03
CA VAL A 292 -16.86 5.73 37.04
C VAL A 292 -15.61 6.40 37.59
N LEU A 293 -14.48 5.70 37.55
CA LEU A 293 -13.17 6.22 37.95
C LEU A 293 -12.28 6.38 36.72
N ASP A 294 -11.42 7.39 36.75
CA ASP A 294 -10.37 7.59 35.75
C ASP A 294 -9.18 6.64 35.97
N ASN A 295 -8.13 6.83 35.16
CA ASN A 295 -6.90 6.06 35.20
C ASN A 295 -6.11 6.19 36.54
N SER A 296 -6.40 7.22 37.33
CA SER A 296 -5.79 7.49 38.63
C SER A 296 -6.69 7.07 39.80
N ASP A 297 -7.70 6.22 39.55
CA ASP A 297 -8.74 5.82 40.52
C ASP A 297 -9.51 7.02 41.11
N THR A 298 -9.58 8.15 40.40
CA THR A 298 -10.33 9.33 40.83
C THR A 298 -11.74 9.30 40.25
N ALA A 299 -12.73 9.56 41.11
CA ALA A 299 -14.13 9.56 40.70
C ALA A 299 -14.43 10.67 39.69
N LEU A 300 -14.99 10.27 38.56
CA LEU A 300 -15.52 11.17 37.54
C LEU A 300 -16.91 11.67 37.92
N THR A 301 -17.30 12.81 37.35
CA THR A 301 -18.57 13.50 37.65
C THR A 301 -19.65 13.13 36.63
N VAL A 302 -20.77 12.58 37.12
CA VAL A 302 -21.96 12.27 36.30
C VAL A 302 -22.47 13.54 35.59
N ASN A 303 -22.90 13.40 34.33
CA ASN A 303 -23.38 14.44 33.41
C ASN A 303 -22.34 15.49 32.99
N THR A 304 -21.10 15.39 33.49
CA THR A 304 -19.96 16.20 33.03
C THR A 304 -19.00 15.33 32.25
N ASP A 305 -18.55 14.24 32.86
CA ASP A 305 -17.51 13.35 32.32
C ASP A 305 -18.10 12.07 31.71
N TYR A 306 -19.23 11.58 32.24
CA TYR A 306 -19.95 10.42 31.73
C TYR A 306 -21.45 10.56 31.97
N THR A 307 -22.28 9.77 31.29
CA THR A 307 -23.74 9.79 31.46
C THR A 307 -24.28 8.40 31.77
N VAL A 308 -25.06 8.26 32.82
CA VAL A 308 -25.86 7.05 33.09
C VAL A 308 -27.11 7.12 32.21
N VAL A 309 -27.13 6.31 31.15
CA VAL A 309 -28.23 6.25 30.17
C VAL A 309 -29.38 5.40 30.73
N ASN A 310 -29.04 4.32 31.43
CA ASN A 310 -29.96 3.46 32.16
C ASN A 310 -29.26 2.97 33.43
N ASP A 311 -29.89 3.15 34.60
CA ASP A 311 -29.34 2.68 35.87
C ASP A 311 -29.66 1.20 36.15
N GLY A 312 -30.48 0.56 35.31
CA GLY A 312 -30.84 -0.85 35.40
C GLY A 312 -31.89 -1.17 36.47
N THR A 313 -32.38 -0.20 37.24
CA THR A 313 -33.31 -0.45 38.36
C THR A 313 -34.67 -1.01 37.93
N THR A 314 -35.03 -0.85 36.66
CA THR A 314 -36.33 -1.28 36.11
C THR A 314 -36.25 -2.52 35.23
N ASP A 315 -35.15 -2.69 34.48
CA ASP A 315 -35.00 -3.74 33.47
C ASP A 315 -33.75 -4.61 33.65
N GLY A 316 -32.93 -4.31 34.66
CA GLY A 316 -31.67 -5.01 34.94
C GLY A 316 -30.53 -4.65 33.99
N ILE A 317 -30.66 -3.60 33.16
CA ILE A 317 -29.63 -3.22 32.18
C ILE A 317 -28.92 -1.94 32.62
N VAL A 318 -27.68 -2.06 33.09
CA VAL A 318 -26.83 -0.90 33.36
C VAL A 318 -26.23 -0.43 32.03
N ASN A 319 -26.54 0.79 31.60
CA ASN A 319 -26.01 1.40 30.38
C ASN A 319 -25.40 2.77 30.68
N ILE A 320 -24.12 2.92 30.35
CA ILE A 320 -23.34 4.12 30.63
C ILE A 320 -22.63 4.57 29.35
N SER A 321 -22.78 5.85 29.00
CA SER A 321 -21.91 6.51 28.03
C SER A 321 -20.66 6.98 28.77
N LEU A 322 -19.52 6.37 28.48
CA LEU A 322 -18.24 6.64 29.11
C LEU A 322 -17.53 7.83 28.43
N PRO A 323 -16.55 8.46 29.11
CA PRO A 323 -15.65 9.40 28.45
C PRO A 323 -14.81 8.70 27.38
N ASP A 324 -14.11 9.50 26.57
CA ASP A 324 -13.07 8.97 25.71
C ASP A 324 -11.97 8.31 26.56
N ILE A 325 -11.45 7.18 26.09
CA ILE A 325 -10.38 6.44 26.77
C ILE A 325 -9.12 6.59 25.93
N THR A 326 -8.19 7.42 26.39
CA THR A 326 -6.91 7.67 25.71
C THR A 326 -6.15 6.35 25.52
N SER A 327 -5.35 6.24 24.45
CA SER A 327 -4.44 5.09 24.26
C SER A 327 -3.57 4.85 25.51
N GLY A 328 -3.54 3.61 25.98
CA GLY A 328 -2.78 3.18 27.16
C GLY A 328 -3.39 3.58 28.51
N GLU A 329 -4.58 4.20 28.53
CA GLU A 329 -5.31 4.51 29.75
C GLU A 329 -6.48 3.53 29.98
N GLN A 330 -7.03 3.60 31.19
CA GLN A 330 -8.21 2.84 31.58
C GLN A 330 -9.25 3.71 32.28
N VAL A 331 -10.50 3.24 32.25
CA VAL A 331 -11.58 3.70 33.12
C VAL A 331 -12.16 2.52 33.88
N THR A 332 -12.66 2.76 35.09
CA THR A 332 -13.32 1.73 35.89
C THR A 332 -14.78 2.06 36.06
N VAL A 333 -15.68 1.14 35.74
CA VAL A 333 -17.10 1.21 36.12
C VAL A 333 -17.33 0.33 37.35
N SER A 334 -18.03 0.83 38.36
CA SER A 334 -18.58 -0.01 39.44
C SER A 334 -20.06 0.24 39.69
N PHE A 335 -20.75 -0.78 40.19
CA PHE A 335 -22.12 -0.68 40.69
C PHE A 335 -22.39 -1.82 41.68
N GLU A 336 -23.36 -1.61 42.56
CA GLU A 336 -23.80 -2.59 43.56
C GLU A 336 -25.13 -3.23 43.17
N VAL A 337 -25.35 -4.46 43.61
CA VAL A 337 -26.64 -5.16 43.50
C VAL A 337 -26.79 -6.18 44.64
N THR A 338 -28.02 -6.44 45.07
CA THR A 338 -28.35 -7.38 46.15
C THR A 338 -28.74 -8.74 45.61
N ILE A 339 -28.23 -9.81 46.23
CA ILE A 339 -28.63 -11.20 45.97
C ILE A 339 -30.03 -11.44 46.58
N GLN A 340 -30.94 -12.11 45.88
CA GLN A 340 -32.30 -12.43 46.37
C GLN A 340 -32.56 -13.92 46.55
#